data_AF-A0A397EX87-F1
#
_entry.id   AF-A0A397EX87-F1
#
_cell.length_a   1.000
_cell.length_b   1.000
_cell.length_c   1.000
_cell.angle_alpha   90.00
_cell.angle_beta   90.00
_cell.angle_gamma   90.00
#
_symmetry.space_group_name_H-M   'P 1'
#
loop_
_entity.id
_entity.type
_entity.pdbx_description
1 polymer ?
#
loop_
_entity_poly.entity_id
_entity_poly.type
_entity_poly.pdbx_seq_one_letter_code
_entity_poly.pdbx_strand_id
1 'polypeptide(L)'
;APQKIDDAQAVQIKNVEGGSAWNQGNSFEEKDLSAFARDRVTQLIQGVPPQPLTLDGTAGLLSIKEVKDMAGDASVAVVRGAKRFVAPCASIITLLMSSVGTFSTWLSPWTVKFLDMSSDSGGDYDVEVVVAERYSHPKGKVLHQSLTSKAATSFQRLLFDRLQVFVAEFHAN
;
A
#
# COMPACT_ATOMS: atom_id res chain seq x y z
N ALA A 1 4.20 -0.34 -46.58
CA ALA A 1 4.20 0.69 -45.52
C ALA A 1 2.96 0.47 -44.64
N PRO A 2 2.99 0.77 -43.34
CA PRO A 2 1.80 0.69 -42.48
C PRO A 2 0.70 1.61 -43.01
N GLN A 3 -0.56 1.17 -42.97
CA GLN A 3 -1.70 1.99 -43.40
C GLN A 3 -1.98 3.08 -42.37
N LYS A 4 -2.34 4.27 -42.87
CA LYS A 4 -2.70 5.43 -42.04
C LYS A 4 -4.07 5.17 -41.43
N ILE A 5 -4.21 5.38 -40.12
CA ILE A 5 -5.49 5.33 -39.42
C ILE A 5 -6.20 6.67 -39.71
N ASP A 6 -7.30 6.62 -40.43
CA ASP A 6 -8.06 7.81 -40.84
C ASP A 6 -8.99 8.34 -39.73
N ASP A 7 -9.32 7.50 -38.74
CA ASP A 7 -10.21 7.88 -37.65
C ASP A 7 -9.64 7.47 -36.29
N ALA A 8 -9.09 8.45 -35.57
CA ALA A 8 -8.44 8.23 -34.27
C ALA A 8 -9.44 7.78 -33.18
N GLN A 9 -10.75 7.94 -33.41
CA GLN A 9 -11.81 7.54 -32.48
C GLN A 9 -12.35 6.13 -32.75
N ALA A 10 -11.99 5.51 -33.88
CA ALA A 10 -12.46 4.17 -34.25
C ALA A 10 -11.89 3.06 -33.34
N VAL A 11 -10.74 3.31 -32.71
CA VAL A 11 -10.10 2.38 -31.76
C VAL A 11 -10.27 2.93 -30.33
N GLN A 12 -11.50 2.94 -29.86
CA GLN A 12 -11.77 3.11 -28.43
C GLN A 12 -11.56 1.75 -27.76
N ILE A 13 -10.43 1.55 -27.10
CA ILE A 13 -10.27 0.43 -26.16
C ILE A 13 -11.30 0.67 -25.06
N LYS A 14 -12.44 -0.04 -25.13
CA LYS A 14 -13.44 0.01 -24.08
C LYS A 14 -12.76 -0.38 -22.78
N ASN A 15 -12.75 0.52 -21.81
CA ASN A 15 -12.38 0.18 -20.45
C ASN A 15 -13.43 -0.81 -19.96
N VAL A 16 -13.05 -2.08 -19.80
CA VAL A 16 -13.98 -3.12 -19.39
C VAL A 16 -13.99 -3.12 -17.86
N GLU A 17 -15.13 -2.83 -17.27
CA GLU A 17 -15.27 -2.83 -15.82
C GLU A 17 -15.04 -4.27 -15.31
N GLY A 18 -14.00 -4.47 -14.49
CA GLY A 18 -13.64 -5.78 -13.92
C GLY A 18 -12.78 -6.71 -14.78
N GLY A 19 -12.11 -6.20 -15.83
CA GLY A 19 -11.15 -7.02 -16.59
C GLY A 19 -10.35 -6.27 -17.66
N SER A 20 -9.24 -6.87 -18.09
CA SER A 20 -8.40 -6.30 -19.15
C SER A 20 -9.03 -6.43 -20.53
N ALA A 21 -8.78 -5.44 -21.42
CA ALA A 21 -9.18 -5.50 -22.83
C ALA A 21 -8.63 -6.75 -23.55
N TRP A 22 -7.56 -7.35 -23.03
CA TRP A 22 -6.98 -8.61 -23.52
C TRP A 22 -7.90 -9.83 -23.36
N ASN A 23 -8.84 -9.80 -22.40
CA ASN A 23 -9.79 -10.91 -22.19
C ASN A 23 -10.83 -11.03 -23.31
N GLN A 24 -11.07 -9.96 -24.10
CA GLN A 24 -12.03 -9.99 -25.21
C GLN A 24 -11.60 -10.93 -26.35
N GLY A 25 -10.29 -11.24 -26.46
CA GLY A 25 -9.76 -12.17 -27.45
C GLY A 25 -9.83 -13.65 -27.04
N ASN A 26 -10.39 -13.98 -25.87
CA ASN A 26 -10.49 -15.33 -25.31
C ASN A 26 -9.14 -16.10 -25.25
N SER A 27 -8.03 -15.36 -25.26
CA SER A 27 -6.65 -15.88 -25.31
C SER A 27 -5.90 -15.69 -24.00
N PHE A 28 -6.52 -15.01 -23.03
CA PHE A 28 -5.99 -14.73 -21.70
C PHE A 28 -7.08 -15.06 -20.67
N GLU A 29 -6.72 -15.84 -19.66
CA GLU A 29 -7.54 -16.06 -18.47
C GLU A 29 -7.01 -15.16 -17.36
N GLU A 30 -7.54 -13.94 -17.28
CA GLU A 30 -7.22 -12.99 -16.20
C GLU A 30 -8.37 -12.90 -15.21
N LYS A 31 -8.04 -13.06 -13.93
CA LYS A 31 -8.95 -12.88 -12.80
C LYS A 31 -8.63 -11.58 -12.08
N ASP A 32 -9.58 -10.65 -12.07
CA ASP A 32 -9.52 -9.46 -11.23
C ASP A 32 -9.68 -9.86 -9.75
N LEU A 33 -8.73 -9.42 -8.93
CA LEU A 33 -8.64 -9.61 -7.48
C LEU A 33 -8.50 -8.29 -6.73
N SER A 34 -8.79 -7.16 -7.37
CA SER A 34 -8.58 -5.82 -6.79
C SER A 34 -9.40 -5.59 -5.52
N ALA A 35 -10.63 -6.08 -5.48
CA ALA A 35 -11.46 -6.03 -4.28
C ALA A 35 -10.87 -6.86 -3.12
N PHE A 36 -10.46 -8.09 -3.42
CA PHE A 36 -9.78 -8.96 -2.45
C PHE A 36 -8.50 -8.31 -1.90
N ALA A 37 -7.68 -7.74 -2.78
CA ALA A 37 -6.45 -7.06 -2.39
C ALA A 37 -6.72 -5.90 -1.43
N ARG A 38 -7.67 -5.03 -1.78
CA ARG A 38 -8.04 -3.88 -0.94
C ARG A 38 -8.54 -4.28 0.44
N ASP A 39 -9.46 -5.22 0.49
CA ASP A 39 -10.03 -5.70 1.75
C ASP A 39 -8.97 -6.38 2.60
N ARG A 40 -8.14 -7.23 1.99
CA ARG A 40 -7.18 -8.03 2.74
C ARG A 40 -6.02 -7.21 3.29
N VAL A 41 -5.47 -6.28 2.50
CA VAL A 41 -4.45 -5.35 2.98
C VAL A 41 -5.02 -4.50 4.13
N THR A 42 -6.25 -3.99 4.00
CA THR A 42 -6.90 -3.21 5.06
C THR A 42 -7.02 -4.02 6.35
N GLN A 43 -7.49 -5.27 6.28
CA GLN A 43 -7.60 -6.15 7.44
C GLN A 43 -6.25 -6.43 8.11
N LEU A 44 -5.22 -6.75 7.33
CA LEU A 44 -3.89 -7.08 7.86
C LEU A 44 -3.24 -5.88 8.56
N ILE A 45 -3.42 -4.69 8.00
CA ILE A 45 -2.86 -3.46 8.54
C ILE A 45 -3.67 -3.00 9.76
N GLN A 46 -5.00 -2.94 9.70
CA GLN A 46 -5.83 -2.57 10.85
C GLN A 46 -5.76 -3.59 12.01
N GLY A 47 -5.41 -4.85 11.72
CA GLY A 47 -5.18 -5.88 12.74
C GLY A 47 -3.87 -5.72 13.52
N VAL A 48 -3.02 -4.74 13.20
CA VAL A 48 -1.79 -4.49 13.96
C VAL A 48 -2.13 -3.89 15.33
N PRO A 49 -1.75 -4.55 16.44
CA PRO A 49 -2.00 -4.01 17.78
C PRO A 49 -1.16 -2.75 18.03
N PRO A 50 -1.53 -1.89 18.99
CA PRO A 50 -0.73 -0.73 19.36
C PRO A 50 0.71 -1.10 19.69
N GLN A 51 1.68 -0.40 19.08
CA GLN A 51 3.10 -0.67 19.22
C GLN A 51 3.76 0.32 20.21
N PRO A 52 4.70 -0.11 21.06
CA PRO A 52 5.42 0.81 21.92
C PRO A 52 6.29 1.77 21.11
N LEU A 53 6.27 3.04 21.50
CA LEU A 53 7.11 4.09 20.94
C LEU A 53 7.58 5.01 22.06
N THR A 54 8.88 5.23 22.16
CA THR A 54 9.47 6.20 23.09
C THR A 54 9.93 7.42 22.31
N LEU A 55 9.39 8.59 22.67
CA LEU A 55 9.80 9.87 22.10
C LEU A 55 10.40 10.72 23.22
N ASP A 56 11.67 11.07 23.08
CA ASP A 56 12.36 11.99 24.00
C ASP A 56 12.21 11.55 25.48
N GLY A 57 12.45 10.25 25.74
CA GLY A 57 12.37 9.65 27.07
C GLY A 57 10.95 9.40 27.61
N THR A 58 9.90 9.77 26.88
CA THR A 58 8.51 9.50 27.26
C THR A 58 8.00 8.28 26.51
N ALA A 59 7.45 7.28 27.23
CA ALA A 59 6.93 6.04 26.65
C ALA A 59 5.44 6.19 26.26
N GLY A 60 5.08 5.71 25.07
CA GLY A 60 3.74 5.79 24.52
C GLY A 60 3.42 4.62 23.61
N LEU A 61 2.21 4.61 23.07
CA LEU A 61 1.75 3.60 22.13
C LEU A 61 1.36 4.23 20.79
N LEU A 62 1.63 3.51 19.72
CA LEU A 62 1.37 3.86 18.34
C LEU A 62 0.25 2.94 17.81
N SER A 63 -0.96 3.44 17.56
CA SER A 63 -2.06 2.64 17.00
C SER A 63 -2.49 3.10 15.61
N ILE A 64 -2.83 2.18 14.72
CA ILE A 64 -3.36 2.49 13.39
C ILE A 64 -4.85 2.81 13.53
N LYS A 65 -5.29 3.97 13.02
CA LYS A 65 -6.68 4.42 13.06
C LYS A 65 -7.45 4.04 11.80
N GLU A 66 -6.86 4.25 10.63
CA GLU A 66 -7.52 4.01 9.34
C GLU A 66 -6.51 3.74 8.22
N VAL A 67 -7.00 3.09 7.17
CA VAL A 67 -6.32 2.91 5.87
C VAL A 67 -7.18 3.65 4.84
N LYS A 68 -6.57 4.54 4.06
CA LYS A 68 -7.23 5.34 3.01
C LYS A 68 -6.45 5.26 1.71
N ASP A 69 -7.03 5.81 0.64
CA ASP A 69 -6.40 6.10 -0.66
C ASP A 69 -5.69 4.91 -1.35
N MET A 70 -6.23 3.70 -1.19
CA MET A 70 -5.72 2.52 -1.87
C MET A 70 -6.07 2.57 -3.37
N ALA A 71 -5.08 2.85 -4.20
CA ALA A 71 -5.21 2.92 -5.65
C ALA A 71 -4.45 1.77 -6.33
N GLY A 72 -4.81 1.52 -7.60
CA GLY A 72 -4.25 0.45 -8.40
C GLY A 72 -5.13 -0.80 -8.45
N ASP A 73 -4.74 -1.69 -9.36
CA ASP A 73 -5.45 -2.92 -9.69
C ASP A 73 -4.60 -4.12 -9.28
N ALA A 74 -5.26 -5.23 -8.97
CA ALA A 74 -4.61 -6.49 -8.66
C ALA A 74 -5.32 -7.61 -9.43
N SER A 75 -4.58 -8.35 -10.26
CA SER A 75 -5.11 -9.45 -11.03
C SER A 75 -4.11 -10.59 -11.19
N VAL A 76 -4.64 -11.76 -11.52
CA VAL A 76 -3.87 -12.97 -11.82
C VAL A 76 -4.21 -13.41 -13.23
N ALA A 77 -3.21 -13.41 -14.10
CA ALA A 77 -3.34 -13.92 -15.46
C ALA A 77 -2.67 -15.29 -15.56
N VAL A 78 -3.30 -16.22 -16.28
CA VAL A 78 -2.67 -17.50 -16.64
C VAL A 78 -2.18 -17.44 -18.08
N VAL A 79 -0.88 -17.53 -18.27
CA VAL A 79 -0.23 -17.46 -19.59
C VAL A 79 0.54 -18.75 -19.83
N ARG A 80 0.08 -19.56 -20.80
CA ARG A 80 0.68 -20.86 -21.13
C ARG A 80 0.82 -21.79 -19.91
N GLY A 81 -0.20 -21.81 -19.04
CA GLY A 81 -0.22 -22.62 -17.81
C GLY A 81 0.59 -22.06 -16.64
N ALA A 82 1.24 -20.91 -16.78
CA ALA A 82 1.95 -20.24 -15.69
C ALA A 82 1.17 -19.01 -15.19
N LYS A 83 1.00 -18.89 -13.86
CA LYS A 83 0.42 -17.70 -13.24
C LYS A 83 1.37 -16.50 -13.37
N ARG A 84 0.81 -15.36 -13.73
CA ARG A 84 1.44 -14.05 -13.80
C ARG A 84 0.65 -13.12 -12.90
N PHE A 85 1.30 -12.62 -11.87
CA PHE A 85 0.71 -11.73 -10.89
C PHE A 85 0.92 -10.30 -11.37
N VAL A 86 -0.19 -9.65 -11.75
CA VAL A 86 -0.18 -8.23 -12.09
C VAL A 86 -0.72 -7.52 -10.86
N ALA A 87 0.18 -6.96 -10.08
CA ALA A 87 -0.20 -6.20 -8.90
C ALA A 87 0.58 -4.89 -8.86
N PRO A 88 0.20 -3.87 -9.66
CA PRO A 88 0.51 -2.50 -9.32
C PRO A 88 -0.49 -2.05 -8.24
N CYS A 89 -0.30 -2.49 -7.00
CA CYS A 89 -0.95 -1.81 -5.89
C CYS A 89 -0.17 -0.51 -5.66
N ALA A 90 -0.48 0.55 -6.42
CA ALA A 90 -0.09 1.91 -6.05
C ALA A 90 -0.94 2.36 -4.84
N SER A 91 -0.78 1.66 -3.72
CA SER A 91 -1.58 1.85 -2.54
C SER A 91 -0.97 2.98 -1.72
N ILE A 92 -1.47 4.20 -1.91
CA ILE A 92 -1.22 5.29 -0.96
C ILE A 92 -1.96 4.93 0.33
N ILE A 93 -1.40 4.03 1.14
CA ILE A 93 -2.01 3.67 2.43
C ILE A 93 -1.76 4.84 3.36
N THR A 94 -2.65 5.81 3.42
CA THR A 94 -2.58 6.89 4.42
C THR A 94 -2.95 6.29 5.78
N LEU A 95 -1.95 6.06 6.64
CA LEU A 95 -2.15 5.63 8.02
C LEU A 95 -2.29 6.84 8.93
N LEU A 96 -3.44 7.04 9.57
CA LEU A 96 -3.51 7.94 10.72
C LEU A 96 -3.13 7.15 11.97
N MET A 97 -2.22 7.67 12.79
CA MET A 97 -1.98 7.07 14.10
C MET A 97 -2.37 7.98 15.24
N SER A 98 -3.00 7.39 16.25
CA SER A 98 -3.27 8.04 17.52
C SER A 98 -2.29 7.52 18.56
N SER A 99 -1.69 8.42 19.33
CA SER A 99 -0.92 8.02 20.49
C SER A 99 -1.86 7.70 21.65
N VAL A 100 -1.79 6.50 22.21
CA VAL A 100 -2.55 6.15 23.43
C VAL A 100 -1.67 6.42 24.65
N GLY A 101 -2.15 7.25 25.59
CA GLY A 101 -1.45 7.65 26.82
C GLY A 101 -1.25 9.16 26.95
N THR A 102 -0.33 9.61 27.80
CA THR A 102 0.01 11.04 28.07
C THR A 102 0.48 11.85 26.85
N PHE A 103 0.60 11.20 25.69
CA PHE A 103 0.90 11.82 24.39
C PHE A 103 -0.32 12.39 23.66
N SER A 104 -1.54 12.04 24.08
CA SER A 104 -2.76 12.20 23.26
C SER A 104 -3.20 13.65 23.00
N THR A 105 -2.58 14.66 23.62
CA THR A 105 -3.01 16.06 23.52
C THR A 105 -2.15 16.92 22.61
N TRP A 106 -0.98 16.44 22.16
CA TRP A 106 -0.03 17.30 21.45
C TRP A 106 0.30 16.88 20.03
N LEU A 107 0.17 15.60 19.68
CA LEU A 107 0.53 15.14 18.34
C LEU A 107 -0.68 15.22 17.39
N SER A 108 -0.60 16.16 16.46
CA SER A 108 -1.47 16.16 15.28
C SER A 108 -1.39 14.82 14.54
N PRO A 109 -2.47 14.37 13.88
CA PRO A 109 -2.44 13.18 13.04
C PRO A 109 -1.30 13.28 12.02
N TRP A 110 -0.56 12.21 11.87
CA TRP A 110 0.52 12.06 10.90
C TRP A 110 0.18 10.94 9.93
N THR A 111 0.86 10.89 8.79
CA THR A 111 0.60 9.95 7.70
C THR A 111 1.87 9.20 7.31
N VAL A 112 1.78 7.88 7.18
CA VAL A 112 2.73 7.08 6.39
C VAL A 112 2.06 6.80 5.06
N LYS A 113 2.78 6.83 3.93
CA LYS A 113 2.31 6.44 2.60
C LYS A 113 3.28 5.47 1.96
N PHE A 114 2.77 4.49 1.24
CA PHE A 114 3.55 3.57 0.42
C PHE A 114 3.40 4.03 -1.03
N LEU A 115 4.50 4.42 -1.66
CA LEU A 115 4.46 5.09 -2.98
C LEU A 115 4.50 4.10 -4.15
N ASP A 116 5.04 2.91 -3.94
CA ASP A 116 5.12 1.87 -4.97
C ASP A 116 5.07 0.47 -4.35
N MET A 117 3.86 -0.04 -4.10
CA MET A 117 3.67 -1.38 -3.55
C MET A 117 3.38 -2.37 -4.67
N SER A 118 4.45 -2.80 -5.32
CA SER A 118 4.39 -3.82 -6.38
C SER A 118 4.81 -5.19 -5.88
N SER A 119 4.40 -6.24 -6.60
CA SER A 119 4.83 -7.62 -6.32
C SER A 119 6.32 -7.86 -6.61
N ASP A 120 6.97 -7.00 -7.39
CA ASP A 120 8.39 -7.09 -7.77
C ASP A 120 9.32 -6.19 -6.93
N SER A 121 8.77 -5.34 -6.05
CA SER A 121 9.53 -4.48 -5.12
C SER A 121 10.41 -5.26 -4.13
N GLY A 122 10.23 -6.59 -4.00
CA GLY A 122 11.05 -7.42 -3.11
C GLY A 122 10.93 -7.06 -1.63
N GLY A 123 9.91 -6.29 -1.24
CA GLY A 123 9.73 -5.79 0.12
C GLY A 123 10.55 -4.54 0.48
N ASP A 124 11.21 -3.90 -0.49
CA ASP A 124 11.77 -2.55 -0.33
C ASP A 124 10.80 -1.53 -0.93
N TYR A 125 9.78 -1.19 -0.15
CA TYR A 125 8.80 -0.20 -0.55
C TYR A 125 9.31 1.22 -0.30
N ASP A 126 9.04 2.12 -1.24
CA ASP A 126 9.21 3.55 -1.00
C ASP A 126 8.14 4.05 -0.04
N VAL A 127 8.57 4.56 1.11
CA VAL A 127 7.70 5.03 2.18
C VAL A 127 7.88 6.52 2.43
N GLU A 128 6.80 7.29 2.30
CA GLU A 128 6.76 8.70 2.69
C GLU A 128 6.16 8.83 4.10
N VAL A 129 6.85 9.55 4.99
CA VAL A 129 6.34 9.89 6.33
C VAL A 129 6.06 11.39 6.41
N VAL A 130 4.80 11.74 6.66
CA VAL A 130 4.33 13.11 6.80
C VAL A 130 3.96 13.36 8.26
N VAL A 131 4.77 14.14 8.96
CA VAL A 131 4.48 14.63 10.32
C VAL A 131 4.35 16.15 10.22
N ALA A 132 3.15 16.69 10.47
CA ALA A 132 2.88 18.13 10.33
C ALA A 132 3.85 18.99 11.16
N GLU A 133 4.19 18.51 12.36
CA GLU A 133 5.06 19.22 13.30
C GLU A 133 6.56 18.92 13.11
N ARG A 134 6.96 18.22 12.04
CA ARG A 134 8.35 17.80 11.77
C ARG A 134 9.34 18.95 11.92
N TYR A 135 8.98 20.14 11.45
CA TYR A 135 9.85 21.31 11.41
C TYR A 135 9.51 22.37 12.47
N SER A 136 8.35 22.28 13.11
CA SER A 136 7.89 23.24 14.11
C SER A 136 8.12 22.80 15.55
N HIS A 137 8.38 21.50 15.81
CA HIS A 137 8.58 20.98 17.15
C HIS A 137 9.66 19.88 17.25
N PRO A 138 10.53 19.89 18.29
CA PRO A 138 11.57 18.87 18.45
C PRO A 138 11.03 17.43 18.48
N LYS A 139 9.90 17.19 19.14
CA LYS A 139 9.27 15.86 19.18
C LYS A 139 8.70 15.44 17.82
N GLY A 140 8.28 16.38 16.97
CA GLY A 140 7.85 16.10 15.60
C GLY A 140 8.99 15.58 14.73
N LYS A 141 10.19 16.15 14.90
CA LYS A 141 11.42 15.66 14.23
C LYS A 141 11.79 14.24 14.69
N VAL A 142 11.77 13.99 16.00
CA VAL A 142 12.08 12.66 16.57
C VAL A 142 11.05 11.62 16.12
N LEU A 143 9.76 11.98 16.10
CA LEU A 143 8.69 11.12 15.59
C LEU A 143 8.92 10.76 14.13
N HIS A 144 9.17 11.76 13.27
CA HIS A 144 9.47 11.53 11.87
C HIS A 144 10.69 10.59 11.70
N GLN A 145 11.77 10.82 12.44
CA GLN A 145 12.96 9.96 12.41
C GLN A 145 12.65 8.52 12.83
N SER A 146 11.87 8.33 13.91
CA SER A 146 11.47 7.00 14.37
C SER A 146 10.61 6.27 13.35
N LEU A 147 9.70 6.98 12.68
CA LEU A 147 8.81 6.42 11.67
C LEU A 147 9.48 6.16 10.33
N THR A 148 10.59 6.86 10.03
CA THR A 148 11.40 6.64 8.80
C THR A 148 12.46 5.56 9.00
N SER A 149 12.62 5.05 10.22
CA SER A 149 13.64 4.05 10.53
C SER A 149 13.39 2.74 9.78
N LYS A 150 14.42 2.26 9.07
CA LYS A 150 14.46 0.92 8.44
C LYS A 150 15.00 -0.17 9.39
N ALA A 151 15.07 0.09 10.70
CA ALA A 151 15.53 -0.90 11.67
C ALA A 151 14.61 -2.14 11.69
N ALA A 152 15.16 -3.31 12.03
CA ALA A 152 14.40 -4.57 12.06
C ALA A 152 13.22 -4.57 13.06
N THR A 153 13.26 -3.72 14.08
CA THR A 153 12.18 -3.54 15.06
C THR A 153 11.34 -2.30 14.80
N SER A 154 11.46 -1.67 13.62
CA SER A 154 10.74 -0.45 13.31
C SER A 154 9.26 -0.72 12.99
N PHE A 155 8.45 0.31 13.13
CA PHE A 155 7.05 0.26 12.74
C PHE A 155 6.88 -0.05 11.24
N GLN A 156 7.74 0.51 10.38
CA GLN A 156 7.72 0.19 8.95
C GLN A 156 7.96 -1.31 8.70
N ARG A 157 8.94 -1.91 9.39
CA ARG A 157 9.23 -3.34 9.23
C ARG A 157 8.02 -4.21 9.61
N LEU A 158 7.32 -3.85 10.69
CA LEU A 158 6.10 -4.54 11.10
C LEU A 158 5.01 -4.49 10.02
N LEU A 159 4.82 -3.32 9.38
CA LEU A 159 3.87 -3.19 8.26
C LEU A 159 4.31 -4.02 7.06
N PHE A 160 5.61 -4.03 6.76
CA PHE A 160 6.15 -4.84 5.67
C PHE A 160 5.91 -6.34 5.90
N ASP A 161 6.10 -6.83 7.12
CA ASP A 161 5.82 -8.23 7.46
C ASP A 161 4.33 -8.58 7.25
N ARG A 162 3.41 -7.63 7.50
CA ARG A 162 1.97 -7.81 7.19
C ARG A 162 1.71 -7.83 5.69
N LEU A 163 2.38 -6.98 4.92
CA LEU A 163 2.26 -6.98 3.45
C LEU A 163 2.85 -8.25 2.83
N GLN A 164 3.89 -8.85 3.41
CA GLN A 164 4.42 -10.14 2.95
C GLN A 164 3.40 -11.28 3.12
N VAL A 165 2.60 -11.26 4.19
CA VAL A 165 1.47 -12.20 4.35
C VAL A 165 0.47 -12.01 3.22
N PHE A 166 0.10 -10.77 2.88
CA PHE A 166 -0.77 -10.48 1.75
C PHE A 166 -0.19 -11.01 0.43
N VAL A 167 1.09 -10.76 0.13
CA VAL A 167 1.74 -11.24 -1.09
C VAL A 167 1.67 -12.76 -1.21
N ALA A 168 1.93 -13.49 -0.11
CA ALA A 168 1.83 -14.94 -0.10
C ALA A 168 0.40 -15.45 -0.34
N GLU A 169 -0.60 -14.82 0.27
CA GLU A 169 -2.02 -15.16 0.08
C GLU A 169 -2.51 -14.82 -1.34
N PHE A 170 -2.06 -13.68 -1.88
CA PHE A 170 -2.35 -13.27 -3.25
C PHE A 170 -1.78 -14.27 -4.26
N HIS A 171 -0.54 -14.73 -4.03
CA HIS A 171 0.09 -15.76 -4.87
C HIS A 171 -0.57 -17.15 -4.78
N ALA A 172 -1.31 -17.42 -3.71
CA ALA A 172 -2.05 -18.67 -3.53
C ALA A 172 -3.39 -18.71 -4.28
N ASN A 173 -3.94 -17.55 -4.67
CA ASN A 173 -5.15 -17.47 -5.51
C ASN A 173 -4.83 -17.86 -6.96
#